data_AF-A0A851CAC5-F1
#
_entry.id   AF-A0A851CAC5-F1
#
_cell.length_a   1.000
_cell.length_b   1.000
_cell.length_c   1.000
_cell.angle_alpha   90.00
_cell.angle_beta   90.00
_cell.angle_gamma   90.00
#
_symmetry.space_group_name_H-M   'P 1'
#
loop_
_entity.id
_entity.type
_entity.pdbx_description
1 polymer ?
#
loop_
_entity_poly.entity_id
_entity_poly.type
_entity_poly.pdbx_seq_one_letter_code
_entity_poly.pdbx_strand_id
1 'polypeptide(L)'
;FPKRGPSWEEDGAYEQLYERHSHCDASECLCPGGREEAEEEGPWELLLCRSCAAEGTHRCCSGLKNGITRWECDSCAGLGTGKRQS
;
A
#
# COMPACT_ATOMS: atom_id res chain seq x y z
N PHE A 1 -45.69 10.90 -6.25
CA PHE A 1 -44.34 10.82 -5.63
C PHE A 1 -43.31 10.73 -6.74
N PRO A 2 -42.39 11.69 -6.90
CA PRO A 2 -41.11 11.32 -7.49
C PRO A 2 -40.30 10.69 -6.35
N LYS A 3 -40.13 9.37 -6.40
CA LYS A 3 -39.13 8.70 -5.57
C LYS A 3 -37.79 9.23 -6.06
N ARG A 4 -37.23 10.21 -5.35
CA ARG A 4 -35.83 10.59 -5.51
C ARG A 4 -35.04 9.30 -5.36
N GLY A 5 -34.34 8.92 -6.42
CA GLY A 5 -33.37 7.85 -6.37
C GLY A 5 -32.47 8.11 -5.16
N PRO A 6 -32.23 7.10 -4.33
CA PRO A 6 -31.42 7.27 -3.14
C PRO A 6 -30.01 7.74 -3.52
N SER A 7 -29.49 8.74 -2.79
CA SER A 7 -28.32 9.55 -3.19
C SER A 7 -26.96 8.85 -3.02
N TRP A 8 -26.93 7.53 -3.04
CA TRP A 8 -25.71 6.75 -2.76
C TRP A 8 -24.69 6.77 -3.92
N GLU A 9 -24.99 7.44 -5.04
CA GLU A 9 -24.10 7.51 -6.21
C GLU A 9 -23.33 8.84 -6.34
N GLU A 10 -23.43 9.74 -5.36
CA GLU A 10 -22.71 11.01 -5.34
C GLU A 10 -21.55 10.99 -4.34
N ASP A 11 -20.69 9.97 -4.44
CA ASP A 11 -19.41 10.00 -3.73
C ASP A 11 -18.37 9.25 -4.55
N GLY A 12 -17.56 10.00 -5.30
CA GLY A 12 -16.34 9.52 -5.97
C GLY A 12 -15.28 8.96 -4.99
N ALA A 13 -15.68 8.62 -3.76
CA ALA A 13 -14.83 8.00 -2.74
C ALA A 13 -14.47 6.55 -3.03
N TYR A 14 -15.01 5.94 -4.10
CA TYR A 14 -14.59 4.62 -4.55
C TYR A 14 -13.41 4.65 -5.53
N GLU A 15 -13.05 5.80 -6.10
CA GLU A 15 -11.93 5.88 -7.07
C GLU A 15 -10.57 5.68 -6.39
N GLN A 16 -10.43 6.09 -5.12
CA GLN A 16 -9.21 5.85 -4.33
C GLN A 16 -8.98 4.38 -3.95
N LEU A 17 -9.94 3.48 -4.23
CA LEU A 17 -9.84 2.06 -3.89
C LEU A 17 -9.07 1.23 -4.92
N TYR A 18 -8.77 1.78 -6.10
CA TYR A 18 -8.21 1.02 -7.22
C TYR A 18 -6.88 1.53 -7.76
N GLU A 19 -6.40 2.69 -7.33
CA GLU A 19 -5.02 3.09 -7.63
C GLU A 19 -4.09 2.21 -6.79
N ARG A 20 -3.65 1.12 -7.43
CA ARG A 20 -2.67 0.22 -6.86
C ARG A 20 -1.38 1.02 -6.74
N HIS A 21 -1.08 1.42 -5.51
CA HIS A 21 0.16 2.08 -5.17
C HIS A 21 1.34 1.35 -5.86
N SER A 22 2.13 2.08 -6.63
CA SER A 22 3.16 1.50 -7.50
C SER A 22 4.53 2.17 -7.33
N HIS A 23 4.76 2.85 -6.21
CA HIS A 23 6.03 3.49 -5.94
C HIS A 23 6.60 3.11 -4.57
N CYS A 24 7.86 3.46 -4.35
CA CYS A 24 8.56 3.22 -3.11
C CYS A 24 8.51 4.47 -2.22
N ASP A 25 7.76 4.37 -1.12
CA ASP A 25 7.64 5.35 -0.03
C ASP A 25 8.81 5.29 0.97
N ALA A 26 9.77 4.39 0.77
CA ALA A 26 10.91 4.30 1.67
C ALA A 26 11.61 5.67 1.79
N SER A 27 11.95 6.08 3.01
CA SER A 27 12.61 7.36 3.27
C SER A 27 13.87 7.52 2.41
N GLU A 28 14.65 6.44 2.28
CA GLU A 28 15.79 6.35 1.38
C GLU A 28 15.54 5.24 0.35
N CYS A 29 15.38 5.62 -0.91
CA CYS A 29 15.24 4.66 -2.01
C CYS A 29 16.63 4.34 -2.58
N LEU A 30 17.02 3.07 -2.54
CA LEU A 30 18.29 2.57 -3.05
C LEU A 30 18.19 2.10 -4.51
N CYS A 31 16.99 2.11 -5.11
CA CYS A 31 16.75 1.59 -6.44
C CYS A 31 17.44 2.48 -7.50
N PRO A 32 18.30 1.91 -8.37
CA PRO A 32 18.94 2.68 -9.44
C PRO A 32 17.93 3.15 -10.52
N GLY A 33 16.81 2.45 -10.66
CA GLY A 33 15.72 2.81 -11.57
C GLY A 33 14.81 3.92 -11.04
N GLY A 34 14.88 4.21 -9.74
CA GLY A 34 14.03 5.21 -9.09
C GLY A 34 12.88 4.60 -8.28
N ARG A 35 11.95 5.45 -7.85
CA ARG A 35 10.90 5.05 -6.90
C ARG A 35 9.76 4.27 -7.55
N GLU A 36 9.49 4.50 -8.83
CA GLU A 36 8.40 3.87 -9.58
C GLU A 36 8.82 2.55 -10.25
N GLU A 37 10.12 2.26 -10.27
CA GLU A 37 10.64 1.01 -10.83
C GLU A 37 10.39 -0.14 -9.86
N ALA A 38 9.66 -1.15 -10.32
CA ALA A 38 9.32 -2.32 -9.55
C ALA A 38 9.61 -3.58 -10.38
N GLU A 39 10.50 -4.43 -9.88
CA GLU A 39 10.74 -5.74 -10.49
C GLU A 39 9.62 -6.71 -10.11
N GLU A 40 9.29 -7.66 -10.98
CA GLU A 40 8.34 -8.73 -10.65
C GLU A 40 8.92 -9.69 -9.59
N GLU A 41 10.23 -9.98 -9.70
CA GLU A 41 10.97 -10.79 -8.74
C GLU A 41 12.38 -10.23 -8.57
N GLY A 42 12.79 -9.97 -7.33
CA GLY A 42 14.14 -9.44 -7.10
C GLY A 42 14.31 -8.62 -5.82
N PRO A 43 15.49 -7.99 -5.65
CA PRO A 43 15.74 -7.02 -4.59
C PRO A 43 14.90 -5.75 -4.73
N TRP A 44 14.46 -5.42 -5.96
CA TRP A 44 13.64 -4.27 -6.29
C TRP A 44 12.16 -4.62 -6.51
N GLU A 45 11.73 -5.80 -6.03
CA GLU A 45 10.32 -6.13 -5.95
C GLU A 45 9.60 -5.13 -5.05
N LEU A 46 8.51 -4.56 -5.56
CA LEU A 46 7.67 -3.63 -4.81
C LEU A 46 6.68 -4.39 -3.94
N LEU A 47 6.88 -4.28 -2.63
CA LEU A 47 6.00 -4.85 -1.63
C LEU A 47 5.03 -3.79 -1.13
N LEU A 48 3.74 -4.06 -1.28
CA LEU A 48 2.68 -3.19 -0.76
C LEU A 48 2.32 -3.57 0.66
N CYS A 49 1.94 -2.57 1.45
CA CYS A 49 1.51 -2.80 2.81
C CYS A 49 0.27 -3.69 2.78
N ARG A 50 0.31 -4.86 3.44
CA ARG A 50 -0.83 -5.78 3.41
C ARG A 50 -2.10 -5.22 4.07
N SER A 51 -1.94 -4.26 4.97
CA SER A 51 -3.04 -3.72 5.78
C SER A 51 -3.75 -2.55 5.11
N CYS A 52 -3.01 -1.63 4.47
CA CYS A 52 -3.61 -0.45 3.82
C CYS A 52 -3.48 -0.45 2.29
N ALA A 53 -2.51 -1.18 1.73
CA ALA A 53 -2.11 -1.14 0.31
C ALA A 53 -1.85 0.28 -0.25
N ALA A 54 -1.81 1.30 0.61
CA ALA A 54 -1.66 2.71 0.27
C ALA A 54 -0.20 3.15 0.25
N GLU A 55 0.68 2.35 0.87
CA GLU A 55 2.13 2.54 0.88
C GLU A 55 2.79 1.32 0.25
N GLY A 56 3.95 1.54 -0.36
CA GLY A 56 4.80 0.54 -0.98
C GLY A 56 6.28 0.74 -0.67
N THR A 57 7.05 -0.34 -0.64
CA THR A 57 8.50 -0.26 -0.51
C THR A 57 9.17 -1.33 -1.34
N HIS A 58 10.38 -1.06 -1.81
CA HIS A 58 11.22 -2.14 -2.30
C HIS A 58 11.68 -3.04 -1.15
N ARG A 59 11.90 -4.31 -1.47
CA ARG A 59 12.48 -5.29 -0.55
C ARG A 59 13.82 -4.83 0.03
N CYS A 60 14.72 -4.33 -0.81
CA CYS A 60 16.02 -3.80 -0.33
C CYS A 60 15.89 -2.51 0.48
N CYS A 61 14.98 -1.61 0.10
CA CYS A 61 14.79 -0.33 0.79
C CYS A 61 14.22 -0.50 2.20
N SER A 62 13.42 -1.55 2.43
CA SER A 62 12.87 -1.90 3.75
C SER A 62 13.81 -2.79 4.58
N GLY A 63 14.96 -3.19 4.04
CA GLY A 63 15.89 -4.09 4.73
C GLY A 63 15.31 -5.49 5.00
N LEU A 64 14.28 -5.89 4.24
CA LEU A 64 13.65 -7.21 4.41
C LEU A 64 14.58 -8.32 3.92
N LYS A 65 14.61 -9.43 4.66
CA LYS A 65 15.36 -10.63 4.27
C LYS A 65 14.73 -11.29 3.05
N ASN A 66 15.56 -11.91 2.20
CA ASN A 66 15.09 -12.77 1.10
C ASN A 66 14.14 -13.85 1.63
N GLY A 67 12.88 -13.81 1.17
CA GLY A 67 11.83 -14.76 1.56
C GLY A 67 10.66 -14.14 2.32
N ILE A 68 10.77 -12.89 2.78
CA ILE A 68 9.62 -12.18 3.32
C ILE A 68 8.83 -11.56 2.17
N THR A 69 7.63 -12.12 1.92
CA THR A 69 6.67 -11.61 0.91
C THR A 69 5.61 -10.70 1.52
N ARG A 70 5.61 -10.54 2.84
CA ARG A 70 4.63 -9.74 3.57
C ARG A 70 5.34 -8.55 4.20
N TRP A 71 5.03 -7.36 3.72
CA TRP A 71 5.47 -6.10 4.31
C TRP A 71 4.26 -5.33 4.85
N GLU A 72 4.51 -4.54 5.89
CA GLU A 72 3.56 -3.61 6.49
C GLU A 72 4.32 -2.30 6.73
N CYS A 73 3.74 -1.16 6.33
CA CYS A 73 4.31 0.15 6.59
C CYS A 73 4.40 0.43 8.09
N ASP A 74 5.21 1.39 8.52
CA ASP A 74 5.39 1.72 9.94
C ASP A 74 4.06 2.06 10.63
N SER A 75 3.16 2.75 9.91
CA SER A 75 1.81 3.07 10.34
C SER A 75 0.96 1.83 10.63
N CYS A 76 1.16 0.73 9.91
CA CYS A 76 0.42 -0.53 10.11
C CYS A 76 1.16 -1.54 11.00
N ALA A 77 2.49 -1.62 10.87
CA ALA A 77 3.35 -2.54 11.62
C ALA A 77 3.45 -2.15 13.11
N GLY A 78 3.42 -0.85 13.42
CA GLY A 78 3.39 -0.33 14.79
C GLY A 78 2.03 -0.46 15.50
N LEU A 79 0.95 -0.72 14.74
CA LEU A 79 -0.36 -1.06 15.29
C LEU A 79 -0.42 -2.54 15.63
N GLY A 80 0.49 -3.02 16.48
CA GLY A 80 0.40 -4.34 17.06
C GLY A 80 -1.00 -4.55 17.66
N THR A 81 -1.82 -5.38 17.01
CA THR A 81 -3.04 -5.98 17.56
C THR A 81 -3.95 -5.06 18.39
N GLY A 82 -4.22 -3.84 17.91
CA GLY A 82 -5.25 -2.99 18.50
C GLY A 82 -6.64 -3.46 18.10
N LYS A 83 -7.20 -4.49 18.77
CA LYS A 83 -8.64 -4.79 18.74
C LYS A 83 -9.41 -3.50 19.07
N ARG A 84 -9.89 -2.76 18.08
CA ARG A 84 -10.97 -1.80 18.28
C ARG A 84 -12.25 -2.61 18.37
N GLN A 85 -12.56 -3.06 19.59
CA GLN A 85 -13.92 -3.43 19.95
C GLN A 85 -14.74 -2.14 19.96
N SER A 86 -15.85 -2.13 19.23
CA SER A 86 -17.00 -1.27 19.48
C SER A 86 -18.24 -2.08 19.14
#